data_AF-A0A3D3WYC1-F1
#
_entry.id   AF-A0A3D3WYC1-F1
#
_cell.length_a   1.000
_cell.length_b   1.000
_cell.length_c   1.000
_cell.angle_alpha   90.00
_cell.angle_beta   90.00
_cell.angle_gamma   90.00
#
_symmetry.space_group_name_H-M   'P 1'
#
loop_
_entity.id
_entity.type
_entity.pdbx_description
1 polymer ?
#
loop_
_entity_poly.entity_id
_entity_poly.type
_entity_poly.pdbx_seq_one_letter_code
_entity_poly.pdbx_strand_id
1 'polypeptide(L)' 'MMGSIADKVLHGTSSPMLITHSKEGGSSTNASLKSMIIPLDGSSLAEQILPHATQVAKALGLNVILVR' A
#
# COMPACT_ATOMS: atom_id res chain seq x y z
N MET A 1 -15.89 -0.97 -2.99
CA MET A 1 -16.25 -2.09 -2.09
C MET A 1 -15.25 -3.21 -2.32
N MET A 2 -14.52 -3.64 -1.29
CA MET A 2 -13.69 -4.86 -1.39
C MET A 2 -14.62 -6.08 -1.55
N GLY A 3 -14.24 -7.05 -2.38
CA GLY A 3 -14.97 -8.32 -2.48
C GLY A 3 -14.84 -9.13 -1.18
N SER A 4 -15.84 -9.97 -0.87
CA SER A 4 -15.88 -10.75 0.38
C SER A 4 -14.65 -11.63 0.61
N ILE A 5 -13.99 -12.11 -0.45
CA ILE A 5 -12.75 -12.89 -0.35
C ILE A 5 -11.59 -12.01 0.08
N ALA A 6 -11.42 -10.83 -0.52
CA ALA A 6 -10.33 -9.92 -0.19
C ALA A 6 -10.41 -9.48 1.28
N ASP A 7 -11.63 -9.22 1.77
CA ASP A 7 -11.87 -8.86 3.16
C ASP A 7 -11.47 -9.98 4.14
N LYS A 8 -11.87 -11.22 3.87
CA LYS A 8 -11.49 -12.36 4.70
C LYS A 8 -9.98 -12.59 4.74
N VAL A 9 -9.30 -12.44 3.61
CA VAL A 9 -7.85 -12.62 3.53
C VAL A 9 -7.12 -11.49 4.26
N LEU A 10 -7.60 -10.25 4.15
CA LEU A 10 -7.05 -9.09 4.87
C LEU A 10 -7.09 -9.29 6.39
N HIS A 11 -8.19 -9.84 6.92
CA HIS A 11 -8.35 -10.09 8.36
C HIS A 11 -7.65 -11.37 8.86
N GLY A 12 -7.37 -12.33 7.98
CA GLY A 12 -6.79 -13.62 8.36
C GLY A 12 -5.27 -13.71 8.20
N THR A 13 -4.63 -12.76 7.54
CA THR A 13 -3.22 -12.85 7.12
C THR A 13 -2.30 -12.01 8.02
N SER A 14 -1.24 -12.61 8.54
CA SER A 14 -0.20 -11.90 9.32
C SER A 14 0.90 -11.25 8.46
N SER A 15 0.97 -11.57 7.16
CA SER A 15 1.94 -10.99 6.23
C SER A 15 1.39 -9.74 5.52
N PRO A 16 2.23 -8.75 5.16
CA PRO A 16 1.80 -7.58 4.39
C PRO A 16 1.12 -7.97 3.06
N MET A 17 0.05 -7.24 2.70
CA MET A 17 -0.70 -7.46 1.46
C MET A 17 -0.69 -6.23 0.55
N LEU A 18 -0.55 -6.45 -0.76
CA LEU A 18 -0.74 -5.43 -1.79
C LEU A 18 -2.04 -5.71 -2.55
N ILE A 19 -2.98 -4.76 -2.53
CA ILE A 19 -4.25 -4.85 -3.26
C ILE A 19 -4.13 -4.00 -4.52
N THR A 20 -4.32 -4.62 -5.68
CA THR A 20 -4.36 -3.92 -6.97
C THR A 20 -5.77 -3.99 -7.54
N HIS A 21 -6.25 -2.88 -8.09
CA HIS A 21 -7.50 -2.86 -8.85
C HIS A 21 -7.17 -3.01 -10.33
N SER A 22 -7.75 -4.04 -10.96
CA SER A 22 -7.69 -4.18 -12.41
C SER A 22 -8.57 -3.09 -13.05
N LYS A 23 -8.02 -2.33 -13.99
CA LYS A 23 -8.77 -1.39 -14.80
C LYS A 23 -9.28 -2.12 -16.03
N GLU A 24 -10.59 -2.12 -16.27
CA GLU A 24 -11.18 -2.65 -17.51
C GLU A 24 -10.64 -1.87 -18.73
N GLY A 25 -10.18 -2.60 -19.76
CA GLY A 25 -9.57 -2.00 -20.97
C GLY A 25 -8.04 -1.95 -20.94
N GLY A 26 -7.41 -3.07 -20.58
CA GLY A 26 -5.96 -3.25 -20.45
C GLY A 26 -5.15 -2.65 -21.60
N SER A 27 -4.61 -1.46 -21.37
CA SER A 27 -3.35 -1.07 -21.95
C SER A 27 -2.30 -1.31 -20.87
N SER A 28 -1.34 -2.18 -21.14
CA SER A 28 -0.15 -2.42 -20.33
C SER A 28 0.77 -1.19 -20.38
N THR A 29 0.26 -0.03 -19.97
CA THR A 29 1.09 1.15 -19.76
C THR A 29 1.90 0.88 -18.51
N ASN A 30 3.24 0.91 -18.62
CA ASN A 30 4.13 0.93 -17.46
C ASN A 30 3.65 2.04 -16.50
N ALA A 31 3.03 1.65 -15.40
CA ALA A 31 2.59 2.59 -14.38
C ALA A 31 3.84 3.08 -13.64
N SER A 32 4.25 4.32 -13.94
CA SER A 32 5.33 4.97 -13.19
C SER A 32 4.80 5.31 -11.80
N LEU A 33 5.21 4.52 -10.81
CA LEU A 33 5.01 4.84 -9.40
C LEU A 33 5.96 5.99 -9.03
N LYS A 34 5.43 7.08 -8.48
CA LYS A 34 6.22 8.28 -8.11
C LYS A 34 6.22 8.57 -6.62
N SER A 35 5.14 8.22 -5.94
CA SER A 35 4.92 8.53 -4.53
C SER A 35 4.14 7.45 -3.82
N MET A 36 4.44 7.25 -2.55
CA MET A 36 3.74 6.39 -1.61
C MET A 36 3.14 7.28 -0.53
N ILE A 37 1.83 7.16 -0.33
CA ILE A 37 1.11 7.84 0.76
C ILE A 37 1.05 6.89 1.95
N ILE A 38 1.43 7.37 3.12
CA ILE A 38 1.35 6.64 4.38
C ILE A 38 0.40 7.38 5.31
N PRO A 39 -0.79 6.83 5.60
CA PRO A 39 -1.68 7.39 6.61
C PRO A 39 -1.16 7.08 8.01
N LEU A 40 -1.11 8.09 8.87
CA LEU A 40 -0.71 7.99 10.27
C LEU A 40 -1.76 8.67 11.16
N ASP A 41 -2.43 7.90 12.00
CA ASP A 41 -3.40 8.43 12.98
C ASP A 41 -2.73 8.90 14.28
N GLY A 42 -1.42 8.72 14.43
CA GLY A 42 -0.65 9.00 15.65
C GLY A 42 -0.70 7.90 16.71
N SER A 43 -1.30 6.74 16.39
CA SER A 43 -1.14 5.56 17.22
C SER A 43 0.27 4.97 17.03
N SER A 44 0.82 4.38 18.10
CA SER A 44 2.10 3.65 18.02
C SER A 44 2.02 2.46 17.07
N LEU A 45 0.83 1.94 16.78
CA LEU A 45 0.62 0.89 15.79
C LEU A 45 0.83 1.43 14.38
N ALA A 46 0.24 2.59 14.04
CA ALA A 46 0.42 3.19 12.72
C ALA A 46 1.87 3.58 12.47
N GLU A 47 2.59 4.10 13.47
CA GLU A 47 3.99 4.51 13.32
C GLU A 47 4.96 3.35 13.04
N GLN A 48 4.61 2.13 13.45
CA GLN A 48 5.42 0.93 13.17
C GLN A 48 5.55 0.60 11.68
N ILE A 49 4.69 1.16 10.80
CA ILE A 49 4.80 0.94 9.37
C ILE A 49 5.99 1.67 8.73
N LEU A 50 6.48 2.74 9.35
CA LEU A 50 7.46 3.66 8.75
C LEU A 50 8.75 2.97 8.28
N PRO A 51 9.39 2.08 9.06
CA PRO A 51 10.60 1.38 8.62
C PRO A 51 10.34 0.48 7.39
N HIS A 52 9.18 -0.17 7.34
CA HIS A 52 8.82 -1.05 6.23
C HIS A 52 8.48 -0.26 4.96
N ALA A 53 7.64 0.77 5.09
CA ALA A 53 7.22 1.60 3.97
C ALA A 53 8.41 2.37 3.36
N THR A 54 9.33 2.87 4.19
CA THR A 54 10.55 3.55 3.71
C THR A 54 11.50 2.60 2.96
N GLN A 55 11.65 1.34 3.41
CA GLN A 55 12.39 0.33 2.65
C GLN A 55 11.79 0.09 1.26
N VAL A 56 10.47 -0.09 1.19
CA VAL A 56 9.77 -0.29 -0.09
C VAL A 56 9.90 0.94 -0.98
N ALA A 57 9.69 2.14 -0.44
CA ALA A 57 9.84 3.39 -1.17
C ALA A 57 11.26 3.57 -1.72
N LYS A 58 12.30 3.23 -0.94
CA LYS A 58 13.69 3.29 -1.38
C LYS A 58 13.98 2.30 -2.50
N ALA A 59 13.49 1.06 -2.37
CA ALA A 59 13.66 0.03 -3.41
C ALA A 59 12.98 0.40 -4.73
N LEU A 60 11.87 1.15 -4.66
CA LEU A 60 11.06 1.57 -5.81
C LEU A 60 11.33 3.01 -6.29
N GLY A 61 12.23 3.75 -5.63
CA GLY A 61 12.53 5.15 -5.97
C GLY A 61 11.35 6.11 -5.76
N LEU A 62 10.53 5.88 -4.73
CA LEU A 62 9.30 6.64 -4.47
C LEU A 62 9.52 7.74 -3.44
N ASN A 63 8.83 8.87 -3.64
CA ASN A 63 8.67 9.88 -2.59
C ASN A 63 7.68 9.39 -1.53
N VAL A 64 8.01 9.57 -0.25
CA VAL A 64 7.10 9.23 0.85
C VAL A 64 6.32 10.48 1.27
N ILE A 65 5.00 10.38 1.33
CA ILE A 65 4.10 11.43 1.78
C ILE A 65 3.37 10.91 3.00
N LEU A 66 3.54 11.57 4.15
CA LEU A 66 2.81 11.25 5.37
C LEU A 66 1.52 12.08 5.42
N VAL A 67 0.41 11.44 5.73
CA VAL A 67 -0.90 12.10 5.86
C VAL A 67 -1.48 11.72 7.22
N ARG A 68 -2.08 12.70 7.91
CA ARG A 68 -2.75 12.52 9.20
C ARG A 68 -4.24 12.77 9.05
#